data_AF-A0A7X0U1Y0-F1
#
_entry.id   AF-A0A7X0U1Y0-F1
#
_cell.length_a   1.000
_cell.length_b   1.000
_cell.length_c   1.000
_cell.angle_alpha   90.00
_cell.angle_beta   90.00
_cell.angle_gamma   90.00
#
_symmetry.space_group_name_H-M   'P 1'
#
loop_
_entity.id
_entity.type
_entity.pdbx_description
1 polymer ?
#
loop_
_entity_poly.entity_id
_entity_poly.type
_entity_poly.pdbx_seq_one_letter_code
_entity_poly.pdbx_strand_id
1 'polypeptide(L)'
;MPDPTPTPASADKPGPAPTPASAEERGPLRAVAGAPPSAGRRLLRWARRGAAAVISLCALAGAVRLVVPATAGPDGEPPGVRRQLAFLRSALDAGAAGQAQALFPEGYFFLHVLYGLSWVELAQRDGTTRPEALRESRWALRRLDAPPGREPFSPDLDPPHGVFYRGWTNWLRGGVLALQPDDARDPAELRRFTEDSAALGRAFDRSRSPFLEAYPGQSWPVDSTVAVASLRLHDTLRPPRYAATVDRWLRGTRERLDPRTGLIPHRAEPGTGEPAEVARGSSQSLIQRFLADIDPAFSAGQYLRFRDRYVVTPLGLGPAVREYPRGMDGPGDVDSGPLPLGVSLSATAVTLGAAQVRGDAPLAAALASYGELAGLPIGTPWTKRYAFGLLPVGDAFLAWSKTARPWVSRPDGPPPASVTWWWRAPLLLLLAVIGTAPWAPALWRRRRGGAPAGPAPG
;
A
#
# COMPACT_ATOMS: atom_id res chain seq x y z
N MET A 1 -71.46 -10.20 27.71
CA MET A 1 -71.59 -11.68 27.77
C MET A 1 -70.20 -12.28 27.83
N PRO A 2 -69.95 -13.26 28.70
CA PRO A 2 -69.53 -12.98 30.08
C PRO A 2 -68.11 -13.47 30.43
N ASP A 3 -67.61 -12.88 31.51
CA ASP A 3 -66.61 -13.34 32.50
C ASP A 3 -66.91 -14.78 33.02
N PRO A 4 -66.08 -15.51 33.82
CA PRO A 4 -65.11 -14.98 34.80
C PRO A 4 -63.81 -15.79 35.09
N THR A 5 -62.96 -15.14 35.90
CA THR A 5 -62.02 -15.67 36.94
C THR A 5 -62.74 -16.62 37.95
N PRO A 6 -62.16 -17.28 39.02
CA PRO A 6 -60.97 -16.92 39.83
C PRO A 6 -60.09 -18.07 40.47
N THR A 7 -58.85 -17.72 40.82
CA THR A 7 -58.09 -17.80 42.12
C THR A 7 -58.20 -19.01 43.13
N PRO A 8 -57.48 -19.05 44.29
CA PRO A 8 -56.37 -19.98 44.60
C PRO A 8 -56.52 -20.74 45.96
N ALA A 9 -55.39 -21.06 46.63
CA ALA A 9 -55.20 -21.52 48.03
C ALA A 9 -55.14 -23.05 48.25
N SER A 10 -54.48 -23.65 49.25
CA SER A 10 -53.79 -23.20 50.47
C SER A 10 -52.79 -24.27 50.96
N ALA A 11 -51.87 -23.82 51.82
CA ALA A 11 -50.97 -24.55 52.73
C ALA A 11 -51.57 -25.73 53.53
N ASP A 12 -50.72 -26.70 53.91
CA ASP A 12 -50.58 -27.10 55.34
C ASP A 12 -49.26 -27.85 55.67
N LYS A 13 -48.81 -27.74 56.94
CA LYS A 13 -47.57 -28.26 57.57
C LYS A 13 -47.80 -29.63 58.30
N PRO A 14 -47.08 -30.05 59.39
CA PRO A 14 -45.80 -30.79 59.42
C PRO A 14 -45.74 -32.08 60.31
N GLY A 15 -44.64 -32.84 60.21
CA GLY A 15 -44.00 -33.67 61.28
C GLY A 15 -44.35 -35.18 61.34
N PRO A 16 -43.65 -36.04 62.14
CA PRO A 16 -42.34 -35.92 62.81
C PRO A 16 -41.37 -37.11 62.52
N ALA A 17 -40.16 -37.06 63.10
CA ALA A 17 -39.11 -38.10 63.07
C ALA A 17 -39.34 -39.26 64.08
N PRO A 18 -38.59 -40.38 63.95
CA PRO A 18 -37.64 -40.72 65.01
C PRO A 18 -36.27 -41.31 64.54
N THR A 19 -35.27 -41.12 65.41
CA THR A 19 -33.87 -41.66 65.51
C THR A 19 -33.78 -43.14 65.98
N PRO A 20 -32.60 -43.74 66.29
CA PRO A 20 -31.29 -43.87 65.59
C PRO A 20 -30.72 -45.33 65.64
N ALA A 21 -29.71 -45.66 64.82
CA ALA A 21 -28.69 -46.74 65.01
C ALA A 21 -27.87 -46.84 63.69
N SER A 22 -26.58 -47.14 63.60
CA SER A 22 -25.49 -47.52 64.51
C SER A 22 -24.18 -47.36 63.73
N ALA A 23 -23.07 -47.18 64.43
CA ALA A 23 -21.73 -47.02 63.89
C ALA A 23 -21.19 -48.28 63.22
N GLU A 24 -20.34 -48.15 62.18
CA GLU A 24 -19.11 -48.95 62.03
C GLU A 24 -18.14 -48.41 60.95
N GLU A 25 -16.87 -48.38 61.36
CA GLU A 25 -15.60 -48.45 60.62
C GLU A 25 -15.19 -47.39 59.57
N ARG A 26 -14.25 -46.53 60.00
CA ARG A 26 -13.32 -45.78 59.14
C ARG A 26 -12.03 -46.61 58.93
N GLY A 27 -11.85 -47.17 57.74
CA GLY A 27 -10.55 -47.66 57.25
C GLY A 27 -9.71 -46.53 56.60
N PRO A 28 -8.36 -46.65 56.56
CA PRO A 28 -7.48 -45.55 56.21
C PRO A 28 -7.51 -45.20 54.72
N LEU A 29 -7.66 -43.90 54.42
CA LEU A 29 -7.55 -43.30 53.10
C LEU A 29 -6.16 -43.56 52.50
N ARG A 30 -6.03 -44.62 51.71
CA ARG A 30 -4.95 -44.74 50.72
C ARG A 30 -5.13 -43.62 49.70
N ALA A 31 -4.14 -42.74 49.60
CA ALA A 31 -4.04 -41.73 48.56
C ALA A 31 -4.09 -42.41 47.18
N VAL A 32 -5.26 -42.34 46.53
CA VAL A 32 -5.44 -42.80 45.16
C VAL A 32 -4.62 -41.87 44.26
N ALA A 33 -3.63 -42.46 43.59
CA ALA A 33 -2.87 -41.86 42.51
C ALA A 33 -3.83 -41.11 41.56
N GLY A 34 -3.52 -39.83 41.31
CA GLY A 34 -4.42 -38.89 40.64
C GLY A 34 -5.10 -39.47 39.40
N ALA A 35 -6.44 -39.43 39.39
CA ALA A 35 -7.25 -39.91 38.28
C ALA A 35 -6.74 -39.33 36.94
N PRO A 36 -6.65 -40.14 35.87
CA PRO A 36 -6.19 -39.67 34.58
C PRO A 36 -7.03 -38.47 34.12
N PRO A 37 -6.43 -37.43 33.50
CA PRO A 37 -7.18 -36.26 33.09
C PRO A 37 -8.34 -36.67 32.19
N SER A 38 -9.55 -36.19 32.52
CA SER A 38 -10.76 -36.44 31.74
C SER A 38 -10.53 -36.14 30.26
N ALA A 39 -11.19 -36.87 29.37
CA ALA A 39 -11.01 -36.72 27.92
C ALA A 39 -11.11 -35.26 27.47
N GLY A 40 -12.01 -34.47 28.07
CA GLY A 40 -12.14 -33.02 27.83
C GLY A 40 -10.91 -32.20 28.23
N ARG A 41 -10.22 -32.54 29.33
CA ARG A 41 -8.94 -31.88 29.72
C ARG A 41 -7.81 -32.21 28.75
N ARG A 42 -7.81 -33.39 28.12
CA ARG A 42 -6.83 -33.75 27.07
C ARG A 42 -7.13 -33.00 25.77
N LEU A 43 -8.39 -32.97 25.35
CA LEU A 43 -8.82 -32.25 24.15
C LEU A 43 -8.48 -30.75 24.25
N LEU A 44 -8.79 -30.11 25.39
CA LEU A 44 -8.46 -28.71 25.62
C LEU A 44 -6.94 -28.44 25.62
N ARG A 45 -6.13 -29.39 26.15
CA ARG A 45 -4.66 -29.28 26.09
C ARG A 45 -4.13 -29.38 24.66
N TRP A 46 -4.68 -30.29 23.85
CA TRP A 46 -4.33 -30.41 22.43
C TRP A 46 -4.76 -29.18 21.63
N ALA A 47 -5.97 -28.67 21.85
CA ALA A 47 -6.45 -27.44 21.23
C ALA A 47 -5.56 -26.24 21.57
N ARG A 48 -5.18 -26.07 22.84
CA ARG A 48 -4.25 -25.00 23.27
C ARG A 48 -2.86 -25.13 22.63
N ARG A 49 -2.33 -26.34 22.51
CA ARG A 49 -1.05 -26.59 21.83
C ARG A 49 -1.14 -26.33 20.33
N GLY A 50 -2.24 -26.73 19.70
CA GLY A 50 -2.52 -26.43 18.29
C GLY A 50 -2.56 -24.92 18.05
N ALA A 51 -3.32 -24.17 18.86
CA ALA A 51 -3.36 -22.71 18.78
C ALA A 51 -1.98 -22.07 19.02
N ALA A 52 -1.23 -22.53 20.02
CA ALA A 52 0.14 -22.07 20.27
C ALA A 52 1.06 -22.30 19.06
N ALA A 53 0.98 -23.48 18.42
CA ALA A 53 1.77 -23.79 17.23
C ALA A 53 1.40 -22.90 16.03
N VAL A 54 0.11 -22.64 15.81
CA VAL A 54 -0.36 -21.72 14.76
C VAL A 54 0.16 -20.30 15.01
N ILE A 55 0.07 -19.78 16.23
CA ILE A 55 0.59 -18.45 16.59
C ILE A 55 2.10 -18.38 16.34
N SER A 56 2.86 -19.39 16.78
CA SER A 56 4.31 -19.46 16.53
C SER A 56 4.65 -19.50 15.04
N LEU A 57 3.90 -20.26 14.24
CA LEU A 57 4.10 -20.36 12.79
C LEU A 57 3.79 -19.03 12.09
N CYS A 58 2.70 -18.35 12.47
CA CYS A 58 2.36 -17.02 11.96
C CYS A 58 3.43 -15.99 12.31
N ALA A 59 3.93 -16.00 13.55
CA ALA A 59 4.99 -15.11 14.00
C ALA A 59 6.31 -15.36 13.23
N LEU A 60 6.68 -16.63 13.04
CA LEU A 60 7.85 -17.02 12.25
C LEU A 60 7.70 -16.59 10.78
N ALA A 61 6.53 -16.81 10.18
CA ALA A 61 6.25 -16.36 8.82
C ALA A 61 6.36 -14.83 8.70
N GLY A 62 5.86 -14.09 9.68
CA GLY A 62 6.05 -12.63 9.76
C GLY A 62 7.51 -12.22 9.85
N ALA A 63 8.32 -12.92 10.66
CA ALA A 63 9.74 -12.64 10.81
C ALA A 63 10.51 -12.92 9.50
N VAL A 64 10.20 -14.02 8.82
CA VAL A 64 10.77 -14.35 7.49
C VAL A 64 10.43 -13.25 6.49
N ARG A 65 9.17 -12.79 6.44
CA ARG A 65 8.74 -11.71 5.51
C ARG A 65 9.45 -10.39 5.74
N LEU A 66 9.81 -10.06 6.98
CA LEU A 66 10.59 -8.85 7.29
C LEU A 66 12.03 -8.92 6.80
N VAL A 67 12.62 -10.12 6.74
CA VAL A 67 14.04 -10.33 6.43
C VAL A 67 14.28 -10.66 4.96
N VAL A 68 13.38 -11.43 4.34
CA VAL A 68 13.47 -11.76 2.92
C VAL A 68 13.32 -10.49 2.08
N PRO A 69 14.21 -10.25 1.09
CA PRO A 69 14.11 -9.09 0.22
C PRO A 69 12.74 -9.00 -0.47
N ALA A 70 12.12 -7.83 -0.41
CA ALA A 70 10.84 -7.54 -1.07
C ALA A 70 10.98 -6.63 -2.30
N THR A 71 12.22 -6.32 -2.67
CA THR A 71 12.67 -5.50 -3.82
C THR A 71 13.81 -6.22 -4.54
N ALA A 72 14.08 -5.89 -5.80
CA ALA A 72 15.12 -6.55 -6.61
C ALA A 72 16.09 -5.58 -7.32
N GLY A 73 16.49 -4.48 -6.65
CA GLY A 73 17.38 -3.48 -7.24
C GLY A 73 16.71 -2.68 -8.37
N PRO A 74 17.45 -2.14 -9.35
CA PRO A 74 16.87 -1.48 -10.53
C PRO A 74 16.55 -2.44 -11.70
N ASP A 75 17.27 -3.57 -11.82
CA ASP A 75 17.22 -4.42 -13.03
C ASP A 75 16.60 -5.82 -12.79
N GLY A 76 16.33 -6.20 -11.53
CA GLY A 76 15.71 -7.50 -11.22
C GLY A 76 14.18 -7.46 -11.18
N GLU A 77 13.50 -8.59 -11.35
CA GLU A 77 12.05 -8.68 -11.07
C GLU A 77 11.79 -8.61 -9.54
N PRO A 78 10.99 -7.65 -9.05
CA PRO A 78 10.64 -7.59 -7.64
C PRO A 78 9.81 -8.83 -7.22
N PRO A 79 10.12 -9.47 -6.07
CA PRO A 79 9.51 -10.75 -5.71
C PRO A 79 7.97 -10.74 -5.67
N GLY A 80 7.37 -11.59 -6.51
CA GLY A 80 5.94 -11.86 -6.52
C GLY A 80 5.09 -10.86 -7.30
N VAL A 81 5.68 -9.88 -7.98
CA VAL A 81 4.93 -8.90 -8.77
C VAL A 81 4.16 -9.56 -9.91
N ARG A 82 4.73 -10.51 -10.68
CA ARG A 82 3.97 -11.21 -11.72
C ARG A 82 2.75 -11.95 -11.20
N ARG A 83 2.86 -12.58 -10.02
CA ARG A 83 1.72 -13.22 -9.33
C ARG A 83 0.69 -12.18 -8.87
N GLN A 84 1.13 -10.98 -8.53
CA GLN A 84 0.23 -9.87 -8.21
C GLN A 84 -0.50 -9.35 -9.45
N LEU A 85 0.20 -9.21 -10.58
CA LEU A 85 -0.40 -8.85 -11.86
C LEU A 85 -1.39 -9.92 -12.36
N ALA A 86 -1.11 -11.21 -12.13
CA ALA A 86 -2.05 -12.28 -12.42
C ALA A 86 -3.35 -12.15 -11.60
N PHE A 87 -3.25 -11.85 -10.30
CA PHE A 87 -4.42 -11.56 -9.46
C PHE A 87 -5.20 -10.33 -9.97
N LEU A 88 -4.49 -9.23 -10.24
CA LEU A 88 -5.09 -7.99 -10.73
C LEU A 88 -5.81 -8.20 -12.06
N ARG A 89 -5.23 -8.96 -12.98
CA ARG A 89 -5.87 -9.32 -14.25
C ARG A 89 -7.21 -10.02 -14.02
N SER A 90 -7.23 -11.06 -13.20
CA SER A 90 -8.47 -11.78 -12.86
C SER A 90 -9.49 -10.87 -12.17
N ALA A 91 -9.06 -10.00 -11.26
CA ALA A 91 -9.95 -9.05 -10.58
C ALA A 91 -10.54 -8.01 -11.55
N LEU A 92 -9.73 -7.50 -12.48
CA LEU A 92 -10.16 -6.56 -13.52
C LEU A 92 -11.17 -7.20 -14.48
N ASP A 93 -10.93 -8.44 -14.91
CA ASP A 93 -11.87 -9.19 -15.74
C ASP A 93 -13.18 -9.50 -14.99
N ALA A 94 -13.13 -9.62 -13.66
CA ALA A 94 -14.29 -9.78 -12.79
C ALA A 94 -15.00 -8.46 -12.41
N GLY A 95 -14.59 -7.31 -12.96
CA GLY A 95 -15.26 -6.03 -12.78
C GLY A 95 -14.80 -5.20 -11.58
N ALA A 96 -13.65 -5.50 -10.97
CA ALA A 96 -13.11 -4.74 -9.84
C ALA A 96 -12.95 -3.23 -10.13
N ALA A 97 -12.67 -2.86 -11.39
CA ALA A 97 -12.56 -1.48 -11.81
C ALA A 97 -13.87 -0.69 -11.65
N GLY A 98 -15.01 -1.28 -12.02
CA GLY A 98 -16.32 -0.66 -11.82
C GLY A 98 -16.70 -0.57 -10.35
N GLN A 99 -16.32 -1.57 -9.55
CA GLN A 99 -16.55 -1.54 -8.09
C GLN A 99 -15.73 -0.45 -7.42
N ALA A 100 -14.46 -0.27 -7.82
CA ALA A 100 -13.62 0.81 -7.31
C ALA A 100 -14.15 2.18 -7.72
N GLN A 101 -14.66 2.32 -8.95
CA GLN A 101 -15.28 3.56 -9.44
C GLN A 101 -16.47 4.02 -8.60
N ALA A 102 -17.23 3.08 -8.02
CA ALA A 102 -18.33 3.40 -7.12
C ALA A 102 -17.86 3.93 -5.75
N LEU A 103 -16.59 3.72 -5.39
CA LEU A 103 -16.00 4.25 -4.16
C LEU A 103 -15.40 5.64 -4.39
N PHE A 104 -14.80 5.88 -5.57
CA PHE A 104 -14.18 7.17 -5.91
C PHE A 104 -14.03 7.38 -7.42
N PRO A 105 -14.01 8.65 -7.90
CA PRO A 105 -14.08 9.01 -9.32
C PRO A 105 -12.97 8.44 -10.21
N GLU A 106 -11.84 8.07 -9.64
CA GLU A 106 -10.66 7.59 -10.36
C GLU A 106 -10.52 6.06 -10.27
N GLY A 107 -11.44 5.36 -9.60
CA GLY A 107 -11.28 3.95 -9.26
C GLY A 107 -11.12 3.03 -10.47
N TYR A 108 -11.91 3.25 -11.52
CA TYR A 108 -11.76 2.53 -12.78
C TYR A 108 -10.41 2.85 -13.44
N PHE A 109 -10.06 4.13 -13.44
CA PHE A 109 -8.88 4.65 -14.11
C PHE A 109 -7.60 4.13 -13.46
N PHE A 110 -7.44 4.30 -12.14
CA PHE A 110 -6.24 3.89 -11.41
C PHE A 110 -5.98 2.39 -11.53
N LEU A 111 -7.01 1.56 -11.43
CA LEU A 111 -6.84 0.11 -11.54
C LEU A 111 -6.27 -0.30 -12.91
N HIS A 112 -6.72 0.30 -14.00
CA HIS A 112 -6.21 -0.01 -15.34
C HIS A 112 -4.84 0.64 -15.59
N VAL A 113 -4.67 1.93 -15.28
CA VAL A 113 -3.41 2.64 -15.58
C VAL A 113 -2.25 2.06 -14.78
N LEU A 114 -2.44 1.79 -13.48
CA LEU A 114 -1.38 1.23 -12.63
C LEU A 114 -1.05 -0.22 -13.02
N TYR A 115 -2.05 -0.99 -13.46
CA TYR A 115 -1.83 -2.33 -14.02
C TYR A 115 -0.96 -2.28 -15.28
N GLY A 116 -1.30 -1.40 -16.24
CA GLY A 116 -0.51 -1.20 -17.46
C GLY A 116 0.90 -0.69 -17.16
N LEU A 117 1.03 0.31 -16.29
CA LEU A 117 2.33 0.88 -15.92
C LEU A 117 3.23 -0.13 -15.21
N SER A 118 2.67 -1.00 -14.37
CA SER A 118 3.43 -2.07 -13.71
C SER A 118 4.03 -3.04 -14.74
N TRP A 119 3.29 -3.37 -15.80
CA TRP A 119 3.79 -4.20 -16.90
C TRP A 119 4.88 -3.49 -17.71
N VAL A 120 4.68 -2.21 -18.03
CA VAL A 120 5.69 -1.39 -18.70
C VAL A 120 7.00 -1.40 -17.91
N GLU A 121 6.92 -1.09 -16.62
CA GLU A 121 8.09 -1.01 -15.77
C GLU A 121 8.76 -2.36 -15.57
N LEU A 122 7.98 -3.45 -15.43
CA LEU A 122 8.54 -4.79 -15.34
C LEU A 122 9.36 -5.14 -16.60
N ALA A 123 8.82 -4.87 -17.80
CA ALA A 123 9.51 -5.14 -19.06
C ALA A 123 10.72 -4.22 -19.32
N GLN A 124 10.75 -3.04 -18.71
CA GLN A 124 11.91 -2.14 -18.75
C GLN A 124 13.04 -2.59 -17.80
N ARG A 125 12.70 -3.33 -16.73
CA ARG A 125 13.68 -3.93 -15.81
C ARG A 125 14.23 -5.23 -16.37
N ASP A 126 13.33 -6.08 -16.85
CA ASP A 126 13.64 -7.37 -17.46
C ASP A 126 12.94 -7.51 -18.82
N GLY A 127 13.73 -7.57 -19.89
CA GLY A 127 13.21 -7.70 -21.25
C GLY A 127 12.45 -8.99 -21.53
N THR A 128 12.56 -10.02 -20.68
CA THR A 128 11.90 -11.32 -20.89
C THR A 128 10.37 -11.21 -20.96
N THR A 129 9.77 -10.22 -20.30
CA THR A 129 8.32 -10.03 -20.26
C THR A 129 7.81 -9.07 -21.33
N ARG A 130 8.65 -8.57 -22.26
CA ARG A 130 8.28 -7.51 -23.20
C ARG A 130 7.04 -7.82 -24.06
N PRO A 131 6.87 -9.02 -24.68
CA PRO A 131 5.67 -9.30 -25.47
C PRO A 131 4.38 -9.30 -24.64
N GLU A 132 4.45 -9.86 -23.43
CA GLU A 132 3.34 -9.89 -22.49
C GLU A 132 3.01 -8.47 -21.98
N ALA A 133 4.03 -7.69 -21.61
CA ALA A 133 3.87 -6.32 -21.17
C ALA A 133 3.24 -5.43 -22.24
N LEU A 134 3.65 -5.55 -23.51
CA LEU A 134 3.01 -4.83 -24.62
C LEU A 134 1.53 -5.20 -24.76
N ARG A 135 1.20 -6.49 -24.69
CA ARG A 135 -0.19 -6.97 -24.80
C ARG A 135 -1.06 -6.43 -23.67
N GLU A 136 -0.61 -6.56 -22.42
CA GLU A 136 -1.36 -6.16 -21.23
C GLU A 136 -1.46 -4.64 -21.09
N SER A 137 -0.39 -3.90 -21.39
CA SER A 137 -0.38 -2.43 -21.33
C SER A 137 -1.27 -1.81 -22.42
N ARG A 138 -1.27 -2.39 -23.64
CA ARG A 138 -2.21 -1.99 -24.71
C ARG A 138 -3.65 -2.32 -24.33
N TRP A 139 -3.89 -3.46 -23.70
CA TRP A 139 -5.22 -3.79 -23.19
C TRP A 139 -5.69 -2.75 -22.15
N ALA A 140 -4.82 -2.37 -21.21
CA ALA A 140 -5.13 -1.33 -20.22
C ALA A 140 -5.43 0.01 -20.89
N LEU A 141 -4.61 0.46 -21.85
CA LEU A 141 -4.86 1.69 -22.62
C LEU A 141 -6.21 1.67 -23.32
N ARG A 142 -6.59 0.56 -23.97
CA ARG A 142 -7.91 0.44 -24.62
C ARG A 142 -9.06 0.57 -23.63
N ARG A 143 -8.88 0.13 -22.38
CA ARG A 143 -9.89 0.30 -21.31
C ARG A 143 -9.97 1.76 -20.85
N LEU A 144 -8.84 2.46 -20.73
CA LEU A 144 -8.81 3.90 -20.43
C LEU A 144 -9.40 4.76 -21.55
N ASP A 145 -9.24 4.34 -22.81
CA ASP A 145 -9.80 5.02 -23.98
C ASP A 145 -11.28 4.68 -24.23
N ALA A 146 -11.83 3.67 -23.56
CA ALA A 146 -13.24 3.30 -23.64
C ALA A 146 -14.13 4.26 -22.82
N PRO A 147 -15.46 4.34 -23.10
CA PRO A 147 -16.36 5.25 -22.40
C PRO A 147 -16.26 5.21 -20.86
N PRO A 148 -16.25 4.04 -20.19
CA PRO A 148 -16.14 3.99 -18.72
C PRO A 148 -14.84 4.60 -18.17
N GLY A 149 -13.77 4.63 -18.96
CA GLY A 149 -12.50 5.26 -18.57
C GLY A 149 -12.48 6.78 -18.71
N ARG A 150 -13.44 7.36 -19.45
CA ARG A 150 -13.54 8.80 -19.74
C ARG A 150 -14.70 9.49 -19.04
N GLU A 151 -15.79 8.76 -18.82
CA GLU A 151 -17.06 9.28 -18.31
C GLU A 151 -16.94 10.12 -17.02
N PRO A 152 -16.07 9.78 -16.04
CA PRO A 152 -15.91 10.60 -14.83
C PRO A 152 -15.25 11.97 -15.08
N PHE A 153 -14.60 12.16 -16.24
CA PHE A 153 -13.75 13.31 -16.52
C PHE A 153 -14.43 14.26 -17.51
N SER A 154 -14.58 15.53 -17.13
CA SER A 154 -15.30 16.53 -17.94
C SER A 154 -14.63 16.80 -19.29
N PRO A 155 -15.34 16.64 -20.43
CA PRO A 155 -14.80 16.96 -21.75
C PRO A 155 -14.59 18.47 -21.97
N ASP A 156 -15.13 19.33 -21.11
CA ASP A 156 -15.13 20.80 -21.27
C ASP A 156 -13.86 21.48 -20.74
N LEU A 157 -12.95 20.70 -20.15
CA LEU A 157 -11.65 21.18 -19.67
C LEU A 157 -10.66 21.42 -20.82
N ASP A 158 -9.58 22.15 -20.53
CA ASP A 158 -8.44 22.32 -21.43
C ASP A 158 -7.15 21.75 -20.81
N PRO A 159 -6.63 20.59 -21.29
CA PRO A 159 -7.16 19.78 -22.38
C PRO A 159 -8.47 19.03 -22.01
N PRO A 160 -9.28 18.58 -22.99
CA PRO A 160 -10.50 17.82 -22.73
C PRO A 160 -10.25 16.63 -21.81
N HIS A 161 -11.15 16.39 -20.85
CA HIS A 161 -11.02 15.41 -19.76
C HIS A 161 -9.99 15.76 -18.68
N GLY A 162 -9.40 16.96 -18.71
CA GLY A 162 -8.54 17.46 -17.65
C GLY A 162 -7.13 16.85 -17.64
N VAL A 163 -6.23 17.49 -16.88
CA VAL A 163 -4.81 17.13 -16.87
C VAL A 163 -4.55 15.76 -16.23
N PHE A 164 -5.39 15.30 -15.28
CA PHE A 164 -5.31 13.97 -14.70
C PHE A 164 -5.42 12.88 -15.78
N TYR A 165 -6.57 12.82 -16.46
CA TYR A 165 -6.83 11.77 -17.45
C TYR A 165 -5.79 11.80 -18.56
N ARG A 166 -5.50 13.01 -19.06
CA ARG A 166 -4.61 13.22 -20.20
C ARG A 166 -3.16 12.94 -19.85
N GLY A 167 -2.67 13.40 -18.71
CA GLY A 167 -1.29 13.18 -18.25
C GLY A 167 -0.98 11.71 -18.03
N TRP A 168 -1.80 11.02 -17.24
CA TRP A 168 -1.62 9.60 -16.92
C TRP A 168 -1.76 8.70 -18.15
N THR A 169 -2.75 8.96 -19.02
CA THR A 169 -2.91 8.19 -20.27
C THR A 169 -1.74 8.41 -21.22
N ASN A 170 -1.25 9.66 -21.36
CA ASN A 170 -0.11 9.96 -22.21
C ASN A 170 1.19 9.34 -21.68
N TRP A 171 1.37 9.28 -20.36
CA TRP A 171 2.48 8.56 -19.73
C TRP A 171 2.46 7.06 -20.05
N LEU A 172 1.32 6.39 -19.89
CA LEU A 172 1.20 4.97 -20.25
C LEU A 172 1.39 4.73 -21.76
N ARG A 173 0.89 5.63 -22.61
CA ARG A 173 1.07 5.56 -24.06
C ARG A 173 2.54 5.68 -24.46
N GLY A 174 3.27 6.62 -23.85
CA GLY A 174 4.72 6.72 -24.01
C GLY A 174 5.45 5.47 -23.51
N GLY A 175 5.00 4.89 -22.39
CA GLY A 175 5.54 3.62 -21.88
C GLY A 175 5.38 2.44 -22.85
N VAL A 176 4.22 2.32 -23.50
CA VAL A 176 3.98 1.30 -24.55
C VAL A 176 4.87 1.53 -25.77
N LEU A 177 5.12 2.77 -26.16
CA LEU A 177 6.05 3.11 -27.25
C LEU A 177 7.51 2.82 -26.87
N ALA A 178 7.90 3.07 -25.62
CA ALA A 178 9.25 2.78 -25.12
C ALA A 178 9.59 1.28 -25.08
N LEU A 179 8.58 0.41 -25.07
CA LEU A 179 8.78 -1.05 -25.18
C LEU A 179 8.91 -1.55 -26.62
N GLN A 180 8.60 -0.72 -27.61
CA GLN A 180 8.70 -1.08 -29.03
C GLN A 180 10.08 -0.75 -29.57
N PRO A 181 10.63 -1.54 -30.51
CA PRO A 181 11.84 -1.16 -31.23
C PRO A 181 11.64 0.17 -31.96
N ASP A 182 12.66 1.02 -31.97
CA ASP A 182 12.56 2.40 -32.48
C ASP A 182 12.15 2.47 -33.97
N ASP A 183 12.59 1.51 -34.77
CA ASP A 183 12.31 1.37 -36.20
C ASP A 183 10.99 0.63 -36.51
N ALA A 184 10.35 0.04 -35.49
CA ALA A 184 9.15 -0.77 -35.62
C ALA A 184 7.99 -0.29 -34.75
N ARG A 185 8.03 0.97 -34.29
CA ARG A 185 6.93 1.56 -33.51
C ARG A 185 5.66 1.66 -34.35
N ASP A 186 4.53 1.26 -33.76
CA ASP A 186 3.23 1.37 -34.40
C ASP A 186 2.92 2.84 -34.80
N PRO A 187 2.70 3.12 -36.09
CA PRO A 187 2.50 4.50 -36.55
C PRO A 187 1.25 5.17 -35.96
N ALA A 188 0.19 4.41 -35.67
CA ALA A 188 -1.03 4.97 -35.09
C ALA A 188 -0.84 5.32 -33.61
N GLU A 189 -0.17 4.44 -32.84
CA GLU A 189 0.19 4.72 -31.44
C GLU A 189 1.12 5.93 -31.34
N LEU A 190 2.10 6.03 -32.25
CA LEU A 190 3.04 7.14 -32.31
C LEU A 190 2.36 8.47 -32.65
N ARG A 191 1.47 8.49 -33.65
CA ARG A 191 0.67 9.67 -33.99
C ARG A 191 -0.15 10.13 -32.79
N ARG A 192 -0.87 9.20 -32.15
CA ARG A 192 -1.73 9.53 -31.01
C ARG A 192 -0.94 10.12 -29.84
N PHE A 193 0.21 9.52 -29.50
CA PHE A 193 1.10 10.05 -28.46
C PHE A 193 1.63 11.45 -28.79
N THR A 194 1.94 11.70 -30.06
CA THR A 194 2.41 13.01 -30.53
C THR A 194 1.30 14.07 -30.41
N GLU A 195 0.09 13.74 -30.83
CA GLU A 195 -1.09 14.61 -30.76
C GLU A 195 -1.47 14.92 -29.31
N ASP A 196 -1.51 13.90 -28.45
CA ASP A 196 -1.84 14.03 -27.04
C ASP A 196 -0.78 14.87 -26.30
N SER A 197 0.50 14.66 -26.58
CA SER A 197 1.60 15.48 -26.06
C SER A 197 1.52 16.93 -26.54
N ALA A 198 1.19 17.15 -27.82
CA ALA A 198 1.04 18.49 -28.37
C ALA A 198 -0.14 19.25 -27.75
N ALA A 199 -1.24 18.56 -27.44
CA ALA A 199 -2.37 19.14 -26.72
C ALA A 199 -1.98 19.54 -25.29
N LEU A 200 -1.28 18.67 -24.55
CA LEU A 200 -0.76 18.98 -23.21
C LEU A 200 0.20 20.17 -23.24
N GLY A 201 1.18 20.18 -24.16
CA GLY A 201 2.13 21.28 -24.32
C GLY A 201 1.43 22.62 -24.58
N ARG A 202 0.43 22.65 -25.50
CA ARG A 202 -0.35 23.86 -25.77
C ARG A 202 -1.18 24.33 -24.57
N ALA A 203 -1.76 23.41 -23.79
CA ALA A 203 -2.52 23.77 -22.59
C ALA A 203 -1.60 24.44 -21.55
N PHE A 204 -0.43 23.86 -21.28
CA PHE A 204 0.57 24.47 -20.38
C PHE A 204 1.09 25.80 -20.90
N ASP A 205 1.34 25.93 -22.20
CA ASP A 205 1.85 27.17 -22.79
C ASP A 205 0.85 28.33 -22.73
N ARG A 206 -0.46 28.04 -22.77
CA ARG A 206 -1.53 29.04 -22.65
C ARG A 206 -1.91 29.37 -21.20
N SER A 207 -1.64 28.46 -20.28
CA SER A 207 -2.00 28.63 -18.88
C SER A 207 -1.12 29.67 -18.19
N ARG A 208 -1.73 30.47 -17.31
CA ARG A 208 -1.02 31.39 -16.39
C ARG A 208 -0.54 30.67 -15.11
N SER A 209 -1.14 29.53 -14.80
CA SER A 209 -0.78 28.66 -13.67
C SER A 209 0.09 27.49 -14.17
N PRO A 210 1.10 27.04 -13.40
CA PRO A 210 1.78 25.78 -13.68
C PRO A 210 0.86 24.56 -13.44
N PHE A 211 -0.27 24.72 -12.78
CA PHE A 211 -1.17 23.62 -12.40
C PHE A 211 -2.48 23.74 -13.18
N LEU A 212 -2.61 22.93 -14.23
CA LEU A 212 -3.83 22.79 -15.00
C LEU A 212 -4.93 22.12 -14.17
N GLU A 213 -6.18 22.37 -14.53
CA GLU A 213 -7.33 21.74 -13.90
C GLU A 213 -7.39 20.25 -14.23
N ALA A 214 -7.56 19.42 -13.20
CA ALA A 214 -7.86 18.00 -13.37
C ALA A 214 -9.37 17.75 -13.39
N TYR A 215 -10.12 18.55 -12.63
CA TYR A 215 -11.57 18.59 -12.57
C TYR A 215 -12.05 20.04 -12.67
N PRO A 216 -13.31 20.29 -13.07
CA PRO A 216 -13.84 21.65 -13.12
C PRO A 216 -13.65 22.40 -11.80
N GLY A 217 -12.93 23.53 -11.87
CA GLY A 217 -12.61 24.37 -10.73
C GLY A 217 -11.59 23.78 -9.75
N GLN A 218 -10.82 22.77 -10.15
CA GLN A 218 -9.89 22.09 -9.25
C GLN A 218 -8.54 21.78 -9.93
N SER A 219 -7.49 22.46 -9.45
CA SER A 219 -6.11 22.21 -9.85
C SER A 219 -5.37 21.39 -8.80
N TRP A 220 -4.95 20.19 -9.20
CA TRP A 220 -4.18 19.26 -8.39
C TRP A 220 -2.75 19.19 -8.94
N PRO A 221 -1.75 19.82 -8.28
CA PRO A 221 -0.37 19.88 -8.77
C PRO A 221 0.27 18.53 -9.10
N VAL A 222 -0.14 17.46 -8.40
CA VAL A 222 0.30 16.09 -8.69
C VAL A 222 0.00 15.67 -10.12
N ASP A 223 -1.16 16.02 -10.66
CA ASP A 223 -1.59 15.59 -12.00
C ASP A 223 -0.86 16.34 -13.10
N SER A 224 -0.64 17.64 -12.89
CA SER A 224 0.22 18.43 -13.77
C SER A 224 1.66 17.91 -13.77
N THR A 225 2.16 17.41 -12.63
CA THR A 225 3.49 16.78 -12.55
C THR A 225 3.57 15.54 -13.44
N VAL A 226 2.56 14.67 -13.42
CA VAL A 226 2.49 13.47 -14.30
C VAL A 226 2.46 13.89 -15.78
N ALA A 227 1.64 14.89 -16.13
CA ALA A 227 1.55 15.39 -17.49
C ALA A 227 2.89 15.96 -18.00
N VAL A 228 3.59 16.76 -17.20
CA VAL A 228 4.89 17.33 -17.57
C VAL A 228 5.95 16.24 -17.69
N ALA A 229 5.94 15.22 -16.83
CA ALA A 229 6.80 14.05 -17.00
C ALA A 229 6.54 13.35 -18.35
N SER A 230 5.29 13.25 -18.79
CA SER A 230 4.95 12.69 -20.11
C SER A 230 5.49 13.50 -21.29
N LEU A 231 5.62 14.83 -21.15
CA LEU A 231 6.26 15.68 -22.17
C LEU A 231 7.77 15.46 -22.22
N ARG A 232 8.41 15.20 -21.07
CA ARG A 232 9.84 14.83 -21.02
C ARG A 232 10.09 13.46 -21.63
N LEU A 233 9.20 12.50 -21.39
CA LEU A 233 9.22 11.20 -22.06
C LEU A 233 9.02 11.34 -23.57
N HIS A 234 8.18 12.27 -24.04
CA HIS A 234 8.07 12.54 -25.46
C HIS A 234 9.43 12.94 -26.06
N ASP A 235 10.16 13.84 -25.41
CA ASP A 235 11.44 14.34 -25.89
C ASP A 235 12.57 13.27 -25.90
N THR A 236 12.37 12.11 -25.26
CA THR A 236 13.28 10.95 -25.40
C THR A 236 12.87 10.02 -26.54
N LEU A 237 11.57 9.95 -26.86
CA LEU A 237 11.04 9.06 -27.89
C LEU A 237 10.95 9.75 -29.26
N ARG A 238 10.96 11.08 -29.31
CA ARG A 238 10.77 11.93 -30.49
C ARG A 238 11.72 13.13 -30.46
N PRO A 239 11.89 13.83 -31.60
CA PRO A 239 12.65 15.08 -31.61
C PRO A 239 12.20 16.00 -30.46
N PRO A 240 13.14 16.45 -29.60
CA PRO A 240 12.81 17.27 -28.44
C PRO A 240 12.02 18.52 -28.83
N ARG A 241 10.96 18.81 -28.08
CA ARG A 241 10.03 19.92 -28.38
C ARG A 241 9.62 20.72 -27.15
N TYR A 242 9.58 20.12 -25.97
CA TYR A 242 8.87 20.70 -24.82
C TYR A 242 9.79 21.33 -23.77
N ALA A 243 11.08 21.50 -24.04
CA ALA A 243 12.04 22.13 -23.12
C ALA A 243 11.54 23.48 -22.58
N ALA A 244 11.12 24.40 -23.46
CA ALA A 244 10.63 25.72 -23.03
C ALA A 244 9.35 25.66 -22.19
N THR A 245 8.43 24.73 -22.51
CA THR A 245 7.21 24.50 -21.72
C THR A 245 7.56 24.00 -20.32
N VAL A 246 8.47 23.03 -20.22
CA VAL A 246 8.93 22.46 -18.95
C VAL A 246 9.66 23.51 -18.11
N ASP A 247 10.54 24.32 -18.71
CA ASP A 247 11.27 25.37 -17.99
C ASP A 247 10.34 26.42 -17.38
N ARG A 248 9.31 26.83 -18.14
CA ARG A 248 8.26 27.73 -17.64
C ARG A 248 7.48 27.08 -16.50
N TRP A 249 7.07 25.82 -16.65
CA TRP A 249 6.37 25.08 -15.61
C TRP A 249 7.20 24.97 -14.32
N LEU A 250 8.48 24.63 -14.43
CA LEU A 250 9.40 24.51 -13.30
C LEU A 250 9.56 25.84 -12.57
N ARG A 251 9.71 26.95 -13.31
CA ARG A 251 9.80 28.29 -12.70
C ARG A 251 8.52 28.63 -11.93
N GLY A 252 7.36 28.48 -12.57
CA GLY A 252 6.07 28.75 -11.93
C GLY A 252 5.83 27.87 -10.70
N THR A 253 6.24 26.60 -10.75
CA THR A 253 6.14 25.66 -9.64
C THR A 253 7.04 26.06 -8.47
N ARG A 254 8.29 26.48 -8.73
CA ARG A 254 9.23 26.94 -7.69
C ARG A 254 8.75 28.20 -6.98
N GLU A 255 8.02 29.07 -7.67
CA GLU A 255 7.40 30.27 -7.10
C GLU A 255 6.17 29.96 -6.24
N ARG A 256 5.51 28.81 -6.45
CA ARG A 256 4.23 28.41 -5.83
C ARG A 256 4.35 27.17 -4.96
N LEU A 257 5.49 27.03 -4.28
CA LEU A 257 5.63 25.98 -3.27
C LEU A 257 4.79 26.32 -2.04
N ASP A 258 4.26 25.30 -1.36
CA ASP A 258 3.63 25.45 -0.06
C ASP A 258 4.62 26.14 0.90
N PRO A 259 4.31 27.33 1.43
CA PRO A 259 5.25 28.10 2.25
C PRO A 259 5.62 27.39 3.55
N ARG A 260 4.79 26.48 4.06
CA ARG A 260 5.06 25.74 5.31
C ARG A 260 6.11 24.65 5.10
N THR A 261 6.05 23.95 3.97
CA THR A 261 6.87 22.77 3.71
C THR A 261 7.94 23.02 2.64
N GLY A 262 7.84 24.07 1.84
CA GLY A 262 8.68 24.25 0.66
C GLY A 262 8.59 23.07 -0.32
N LEU A 263 7.45 22.36 -0.31
CA LEU A 263 7.09 21.30 -1.25
C LEU A 263 5.99 21.80 -2.19
N ILE A 264 5.76 21.10 -3.30
CA ILE A 264 4.61 21.38 -4.18
C ILE A 264 3.29 21.18 -3.37
N PRO A 265 2.32 22.11 -3.41
CA PRO A 265 1.11 22.01 -2.59
C PRO A 265 0.22 20.81 -2.99
N HIS A 266 -0.69 20.41 -2.10
CA HIS A 266 -1.65 19.33 -2.40
C HIS A 266 -2.73 19.79 -3.38
N ARG A 267 -3.28 20.98 -3.16
CA ARG A 267 -4.23 21.67 -4.05
C ARG A 267 -3.77 23.09 -4.30
N ALA A 268 -3.98 23.57 -5.51
CA ALA A 268 -3.68 24.94 -5.91
C ALA A 268 -4.94 25.63 -6.43
N GLU A 269 -4.97 26.95 -6.31
CA GLU A 269 -6.06 27.76 -6.85
C GLU A 269 -6.04 27.71 -8.39
N PRO A 270 -7.16 27.34 -9.05
CA PRO A 270 -7.24 27.34 -10.51
C PRO A 270 -6.87 28.68 -11.12
N GLY A 271 -6.20 28.65 -12.28
CA GLY A 271 -5.79 29.85 -13.02
C GLY A 271 -4.59 30.61 -12.45
N THR A 272 -4.45 30.74 -11.13
CA THR A 272 -3.30 31.43 -10.49
C THR A 272 -2.18 30.47 -10.08
N GLY A 273 -2.55 29.26 -9.66
CA GLY A 273 -1.64 28.24 -9.14
C GLY A 273 -1.17 28.49 -7.71
N GLU A 274 -1.74 29.48 -7.00
CA GLU A 274 -1.36 29.75 -5.62
C GLU A 274 -1.65 28.55 -4.71
N PRO A 275 -0.79 28.24 -3.72
CA PRO A 275 -1.04 27.17 -2.76
C PRO A 275 -2.38 27.36 -2.02
N ALA A 276 -3.35 26.50 -2.30
CA ALA A 276 -4.65 26.50 -1.61
C ALA A 276 -4.62 25.57 -0.38
N GLU A 277 -3.81 24.51 -0.44
CA GLU A 277 -3.64 23.55 0.66
C GLU A 277 -2.17 23.20 0.88
N VAL A 278 -1.85 22.88 2.13
CA VAL A 278 -0.54 22.36 2.54
C VAL A 278 -0.18 21.14 1.70
N ALA A 279 1.12 20.90 1.47
CA ALA A 279 1.55 19.65 0.85
C ALA A 279 1.09 18.45 1.70
N ARG A 280 0.63 17.39 1.03
CA ARG A 280 0.12 16.16 1.67
C ARG A 280 0.86 14.92 1.18
N GLY A 281 0.96 13.91 2.06
CA GLY A 281 1.73 12.69 1.84
C GLY A 281 1.27 11.91 0.63
N SER A 282 -0.05 11.76 0.46
CA SER A 282 -0.69 11.18 -0.72
C SER A 282 -0.16 11.77 -2.04
N SER A 283 -0.32 13.07 -2.27
CA SER A 283 0.19 13.75 -3.48
C SER A 283 1.71 13.75 -3.56
N GLN A 284 2.40 14.00 -2.44
CA GLN A 284 3.86 14.07 -2.45
C GLN A 284 4.50 12.75 -2.85
N SER A 285 3.97 11.62 -2.38
CA SER A 285 4.48 10.31 -2.77
C SER A 285 4.46 10.07 -4.29
N LEU A 286 3.44 10.58 -4.98
CA LEU A 286 3.35 10.56 -6.45
C LEU A 286 4.27 11.60 -7.09
N ILE A 287 4.22 12.85 -6.64
CA ILE A 287 5.05 13.95 -7.16
C ILE A 287 6.52 13.56 -7.15
N GLN A 288 7.03 13.05 -6.01
CA GLN A 288 8.44 12.68 -5.89
C GLN A 288 8.85 11.53 -6.81
N ARG A 289 7.90 10.68 -7.22
CA ARG A 289 8.14 9.64 -8.20
C ARG A 289 8.36 10.23 -9.60
N PHE A 290 7.53 11.17 -10.03
CA PHE A 290 7.58 11.72 -11.39
C PHE A 290 8.57 12.88 -11.55
N LEU A 291 8.80 13.67 -10.50
CA LEU A 291 9.64 14.87 -10.58
C LEU A 291 11.09 14.56 -10.96
N ALA A 292 11.57 13.35 -10.63
CA ALA A 292 12.89 12.87 -11.04
C ALA A 292 13.07 12.81 -12.57
N ASP A 293 12.00 12.49 -13.31
CA ASP A 293 12.01 12.45 -14.78
C ASP A 293 11.80 13.84 -15.41
N ILE A 294 11.49 14.86 -14.60
CA ILE A 294 11.32 16.25 -15.05
C ILE A 294 12.63 17.03 -14.88
N ASP A 295 13.10 17.16 -13.63
CA ASP A 295 14.27 17.94 -13.24
C ASP A 295 14.96 17.24 -12.07
N PRO A 296 16.06 16.49 -12.31
CA PRO A 296 16.74 15.71 -11.28
C PRO A 296 17.22 16.55 -10.08
N ALA A 297 17.71 17.77 -10.33
CA ALA A 297 18.26 18.64 -9.28
C ALA A 297 17.16 19.19 -8.34
N PHE A 298 16.06 19.69 -8.90
CA PHE A 298 14.91 20.15 -8.13
C PHE A 298 14.23 18.99 -7.42
N SER A 299 14.07 17.85 -8.10
CA SER A 299 13.60 16.61 -7.49
C SER A 299 14.45 16.25 -6.28
N ALA A 300 15.79 16.32 -6.38
CA ALA A 300 16.70 15.99 -5.29
C ALA A 300 16.36 16.72 -3.99
N GLY A 301 16.21 18.04 -4.07
CA GLY A 301 15.83 18.87 -2.92
C GLY A 301 14.41 18.62 -2.41
N GLN A 302 13.44 18.41 -3.31
CA GLN A 302 12.05 18.13 -2.95
C GLN A 302 11.91 16.80 -2.19
N TYR A 303 12.57 15.74 -2.65
CA TYR A 303 12.48 14.42 -2.02
C TYR A 303 13.09 14.38 -0.63
N LEU A 304 14.23 15.03 -0.40
CA LEU A 304 14.82 15.12 0.93
C LEU A 304 13.87 15.83 1.90
N ARG A 305 13.28 16.96 1.50
CA ARG A 305 12.28 17.68 2.29
C ARG A 305 11.03 16.85 2.58
N PHE A 306 10.54 16.10 1.59
CA PHE A 306 9.40 15.20 1.76
C PHE A 306 9.73 14.10 2.76
N ARG A 307 10.87 13.42 2.58
CA ARG A 307 11.32 12.35 3.46
C ARG A 307 11.47 12.82 4.90
N ASP A 308 12.11 13.96 5.10
CA ASP A 308 12.37 14.53 6.43
C ASP A 308 11.10 15.00 7.14
N ARG A 309 10.05 15.39 6.41
CA ARG A 309 8.79 15.87 7.00
C ARG A 309 7.71 14.82 7.14
N TYR A 310 7.71 13.77 6.31
CA TYR A 310 6.58 12.83 6.22
C TYR A 310 6.94 11.39 6.57
N VAL A 311 8.18 10.95 6.37
CA VAL A 311 8.58 9.57 6.69
C VAL A 311 8.83 9.45 8.20
N VAL A 312 8.04 8.58 8.84
CA VAL A 312 8.01 8.36 10.29
C VAL A 312 8.16 6.89 10.64
N THR A 313 8.30 6.61 11.93
CA THR A 313 8.30 5.24 12.48
C THR A 313 7.29 5.20 13.63
N PRO A 314 5.99 5.04 13.33
CA PRO A 314 4.93 5.10 14.34
C PRO A 314 5.17 4.03 15.41
N LEU A 315 5.15 4.43 16.69
CA LEU A 315 5.46 3.56 17.84
C LEU A 315 6.84 2.86 17.77
N GLY A 316 7.76 3.32 16.91
CA GLY A 316 9.01 2.62 16.65
C GLY A 316 8.87 1.34 15.82
N LEU A 317 7.72 1.12 15.18
CA LEU A 317 7.37 -0.09 14.43
C LEU A 317 7.32 0.16 12.92
N GLY A 318 8.49 0.05 12.26
CA GLY A 318 8.61 0.11 10.80
C GLY A 318 8.41 1.50 10.19
N PRO A 319 8.93 1.74 8.97
CA PRO A 319 8.74 3.01 8.28
C PRO A 319 7.29 3.15 7.79
N ALA A 320 6.76 4.36 7.89
CA ALA A 320 5.46 4.75 7.36
C ALA A 320 5.48 6.21 6.90
N VAL A 321 4.45 6.64 6.19
CA VAL A 321 4.33 8.00 5.67
C VAL A 321 3.09 8.65 6.26
N ARG A 322 3.28 9.86 6.82
CA ARG A 322 2.15 10.67 7.31
C ARG A 322 1.40 11.30 6.16
N GLU A 323 0.12 11.59 6.38
CA GLU A 323 -0.65 12.39 5.41
C GLU A 323 -0.35 13.87 5.53
N TYR A 324 -0.25 14.38 6.75
CA TYR A 324 0.12 15.77 7.03
C TYR A 324 1.57 15.83 7.54
N PRO A 325 2.30 16.92 7.25
CA PRO A 325 3.70 17.04 7.68
C PRO A 325 3.82 16.91 9.20
N ARG A 326 4.97 16.44 9.70
CA ARG A 326 5.26 16.43 11.14
C ARG A 326 4.90 17.76 11.80
N GLY A 327 4.21 17.70 12.94
CA GLY A 327 3.69 18.87 13.66
C GLY A 327 2.36 19.40 13.11
N MET A 328 1.69 18.64 12.25
CA MET A 328 0.35 18.92 11.75
C MET A 328 -0.43 17.62 11.61
N ASP A 329 -1.71 17.68 11.97
CA ASP A 329 -2.70 16.64 11.74
C ASP A 329 -3.89 17.25 11.01
N GLY A 330 -4.66 16.40 10.34
CA GLY A 330 -5.87 16.75 9.62
C GLY A 330 -6.69 15.50 9.30
N PRO A 331 -7.90 15.68 8.74
CA PRO A 331 -8.77 14.56 8.42
C PRO A 331 -8.20 13.72 7.27
N GLY A 332 -8.54 12.43 7.27
CA GLY A 332 -8.37 11.60 6.09
C GLY A 332 -9.49 11.84 5.07
N ASP A 333 -9.27 11.38 3.86
CA ASP A 333 -10.19 11.47 2.73
C ASP A 333 -10.04 10.25 1.83
N VAL A 334 -10.58 10.34 0.62
CA VAL A 334 -10.59 9.25 -0.35
C VAL A 334 -9.20 8.82 -0.81
N ASP A 335 -8.26 9.76 -0.92
CA ASP A 335 -6.89 9.50 -1.39
C ASP A 335 -6.01 8.92 -0.29
N SER A 336 -6.19 9.44 0.93
CA SER A 336 -5.35 9.12 2.07
C SER A 336 -5.87 7.93 2.89
N GLY A 337 -7.18 7.68 2.82
CA GLY A 337 -7.88 6.69 3.62
C GLY A 337 -7.91 7.06 5.11
N PRO A 338 -8.21 6.10 6.00
CA PRO A 338 -8.10 6.32 7.43
C PRO A 338 -6.65 6.61 7.84
N LEU A 339 -6.47 7.52 8.80
CA LEU A 339 -5.16 8.02 9.25
C LEU A 339 -4.77 7.55 10.67
N PRO A 340 -4.63 6.23 10.94
CA PRO A 340 -4.20 5.78 12.26
C PRO A 340 -2.80 6.33 12.57
N LEU A 341 -2.66 7.02 13.71
CA LEU A 341 -1.43 7.72 14.09
C LEU A 341 -0.95 8.76 13.06
N GLY A 342 -1.88 9.31 12.25
CA GLY A 342 -1.60 10.26 11.18
C GLY A 342 -0.96 9.65 9.93
N VAL A 343 -0.87 8.31 9.85
CA VAL A 343 -0.26 7.59 8.73
C VAL A 343 -1.26 7.38 7.60
N SER A 344 -0.87 7.71 6.38
CA SER A 344 -1.57 7.29 5.18
C SER A 344 -0.95 6.00 4.64
N LEU A 345 -1.76 4.93 4.57
CA LEU A 345 -1.32 3.65 4.02
C LEU A 345 -1.07 3.74 2.50
N SER A 346 -1.88 4.52 1.78
CA SER A 346 -1.69 4.79 0.35
C SER A 346 -0.38 5.53 0.10
N ALA A 347 -0.12 6.64 0.83
CA ALA A 347 1.14 7.37 0.74
C ALA A 347 2.34 6.49 1.10
N THR A 348 2.20 5.61 2.09
CA THR A 348 3.25 4.65 2.49
C THR A 348 3.57 3.68 1.36
N ALA A 349 2.55 3.09 0.73
CA ALA A 349 2.73 2.17 -0.39
C ALA A 349 3.34 2.86 -1.61
N VAL A 350 2.88 4.07 -1.96
CA VAL A 350 3.36 4.81 -3.13
C VAL A 350 4.77 5.37 -2.93
N THR A 351 5.13 5.73 -1.69
CA THR A 351 6.49 6.21 -1.36
C THR A 351 7.56 5.16 -1.60
N LEU A 352 7.22 3.86 -1.57
CA LEU A 352 8.13 2.80 -2.05
C LEU A 352 8.58 3.08 -3.49
N GLY A 353 7.64 3.45 -4.37
CA GLY A 353 7.93 3.78 -5.75
C GLY A 353 8.81 5.02 -5.89
N ALA A 354 8.51 6.08 -5.14
CA ALA A 354 9.36 7.27 -5.10
C ALA A 354 10.78 6.93 -4.61
N ALA A 355 10.92 6.15 -3.53
CA ALA A 355 12.22 5.72 -3.03
C ALA A 355 13.02 4.91 -4.06
N GLN A 356 12.36 4.01 -4.80
CA GLN A 356 13.01 3.27 -5.89
C GLN A 356 13.48 4.18 -7.03
N VAL A 357 12.64 5.09 -7.52
CA VAL A 357 13.02 6.03 -8.59
C VAL A 357 14.20 6.90 -8.15
N ARG A 358 14.26 7.26 -6.87
CA ARG A 358 15.30 8.09 -6.28
C ARG A 358 16.55 7.35 -5.85
N GLY A 359 16.59 6.02 -6.02
CA GLY A 359 17.73 5.21 -5.59
C GLY A 359 17.90 5.12 -4.06
N ASP A 360 16.88 5.48 -3.26
CA ASP A 360 16.89 5.30 -1.80
C ASP A 360 16.58 3.83 -1.45
N ALA A 361 17.55 2.97 -1.75
CA ALA A 361 17.44 1.53 -1.55
C ALA A 361 17.13 1.13 -0.09
N PRO A 362 17.73 1.77 0.95
CA PRO A 362 17.37 1.48 2.34
C PRO A 362 15.89 1.74 2.66
N LEU A 363 15.35 2.89 2.25
CA LEU A 363 13.93 3.22 2.48
C LEU A 363 13.01 2.33 1.66
N ALA A 364 13.32 2.10 0.39
CA ALA A 364 12.55 1.21 -0.48
C ALA A 364 12.47 -0.22 0.09
N ALA A 365 13.62 -0.79 0.45
CA ALA A 365 13.65 -2.13 1.05
C ALA A 365 12.88 -2.18 2.38
N ALA A 366 12.96 -1.12 3.19
CA ALA A 366 12.27 -1.07 4.46
C ALA A 366 10.74 -0.99 4.32
N LEU A 367 10.24 -0.11 3.44
CA LEU A 367 8.82 0.02 3.12
C LEU A 367 8.27 -1.28 2.50
N ALA A 368 9.00 -1.88 1.56
CA ALA A 368 8.58 -3.12 0.92
C ALA A 368 8.52 -4.30 1.91
N SER A 369 9.57 -4.51 2.72
CA SER A 369 9.60 -5.57 3.74
C SER A 369 8.54 -5.34 4.82
N TYR A 370 8.33 -4.10 5.25
CA TYR A 370 7.27 -3.78 6.20
C TYR A 370 5.87 -4.03 5.60
N GLY A 371 5.67 -3.71 4.31
CA GLY A 371 4.45 -4.04 3.57
C GLY A 371 4.18 -5.54 3.45
N GLU A 372 5.20 -6.39 3.35
CA GLU A 372 5.04 -7.85 3.39
C GLU A 372 4.54 -8.36 4.75
N LEU A 373 4.79 -7.62 5.85
CA LEU A 373 4.23 -7.93 7.16
C LEU A 373 2.84 -7.31 7.33
N ALA A 374 2.75 -5.99 7.25
CA ALA A 374 1.55 -5.22 7.58
C ALA A 374 0.42 -5.39 6.54
N GLY A 375 0.76 -5.63 5.27
CA GLY A 375 -0.21 -5.83 4.20
C GLY A 375 -0.85 -7.22 4.17
N LEU A 376 -0.48 -8.12 5.08
CA LEU A 376 -1.04 -9.47 5.21
C LEU A 376 -1.17 -10.24 3.87
N PRO A 377 -0.07 -10.41 3.11
CA PRO A 377 -0.15 -11.06 1.81
C PRO A 377 -0.55 -12.53 1.91
N ILE A 378 -1.33 -12.96 0.93
CA ILE A 378 -1.64 -14.36 0.63
C ILE A 378 -1.10 -14.67 -0.75
N GLY A 379 -0.24 -15.69 -0.82
CA GLY A 379 0.35 -16.17 -2.06
C GLY A 379 -0.07 -17.61 -2.34
N THR A 380 -0.43 -17.87 -3.58
CA THR A 380 -0.47 -19.21 -4.18
C THR A 380 0.70 -19.33 -5.18
N PRO A 381 0.95 -20.50 -5.79
CA PRO A 381 1.90 -20.60 -6.89
C PRO A 381 1.59 -19.66 -8.07
N TRP A 382 0.31 -19.28 -8.25
CA TRP A 382 -0.18 -18.55 -9.42
C TRP A 382 -0.45 -17.07 -9.16
N THR A 383 -0.88 -16.73 -7.94
CA THR A 383 -1.37 -15.39 -7.58
C THR A 383 -0.82 -14.92 -6.25
N LYS A 384 -0.70 -13.59 -6.09
CA LYS A 384 -0.36 -12.93 -4.84
C LYS A 384 -1.31 -11.75 -4.65
N ARG A 385 -1.83 -11.58 -3.44
CA ARG A 385 -2.74 -10.48 -3.08
C ARG A 385 -2.56 -10.05 -1.64
N TYR A 386 -2.82 -8.78 -1.33
CA TYR A 386 -2.72 -8.22 0.02
C TYR A 386 -4.11 -8.01 0.62
N ALA A 387 -4.21 -7.95 1.94
CA ALA A 387 -5.47 -7.81 2.66
C ALA A 387 -6.56 -8.77 2.12
N PHE A 388 -6.19 -10.03 1.89
CA PHE A 388 -7.07 -11.09 1.33
C PHE A 388 -7.62 -10.82 -0.09
N GLY A 389 -7.16 -9.78 -0.78
CA GLY A 389 -7.65 -9.34 -2.09
C GLY A 389 -8.94 -8.52 -2.04
N LEU A 390 -9.31 -8.01 -0.86
CA LEU A 390 -10.53 -7.22 -0.67
C LEU A 390 -10.50 -5.87 -1.40
N LEU A 391 -9.31 -5.30 -1.60
CA LEU A 391 -9.12 -4.01 -2.25
C LEU A 391 -8.06 -4.11 -3.37
N PRO A 392 -8.45 -4.58 -4.58
CA PRO A 392 -7.52 -4.73 -5.71
C PRO A 392 -6.75 -3.46 -6.07
N VAL A 393 -7.29 -2.27 -5.79
CA VAL A 393 -6.58 -1.01 -6.04
C VAL A 393 -5.31 -0.87 -5.20
N GLY A 394 -5.32 -1.36 -3.94
CA GLY A 394 -4.13 -1.37 -3.10
C GLY A 394 -3.04 -2.30 -3.65
N ASP A 395 -3.45 -3.43 -4.23
CA ASP A 395 -2.56 -4.33 -4.97
C ASP A 395 -1.95 -3.64 -6.20
N ALA A 396 -2.73 -2.86 -6.95
CA ALA A 396 -2.25 -2.14 -8.12
C ALA A 396 -1.21 -1.06 -7.77
N PHE A 397 -1.47 -0.25 -6.74
CA PHE A 397 -0.50 0.72 -6.23
C PHE A 397 0.80 0.06 -5.75
N LEU A 398 0.70 -1.08 -5.05
CA LEU A 398 1.88 -1.77 -4.54
C LEU A 398 2.69 -2.45 -5.65
N ALA A 399 2.03 -3.07 -6.64
CA ALA A 399 2.71 -3.64 -7.81
C ALA A 399 3.48 -2.55 -8.55
N TRP A 400 2.82 -1.44 -8.85
CA TRP A 400 3.41 -0.28 -9.54
C TRP A 400 4.53 0.39 -8.73
N SER A 401 4.42 0.38 -7.41
CA SER A 401 5.47 0.92 -6.53
C SER A 401 6.70 0.01 -6.47
N LYS A 402 6.50 -1.32 -6.48
CA LYS A 402 7.59 -2.29 -6.51
C LYS A 402 8.32 -2.33 -7.85
N THR A 403 7.64 -2.07 -8.97
CA THR A 403 8.26 -2.03 -10.30
C THR A 403 8.95 -0.72 -10.61
N ALA A 404 8.76 0.30 -9.79
CA ALA A 404 9.21 1.65 -10.07
C ALA A 404 10.69 1.76 -10.45
N ARG A 405 10.95 2.51 -11.51
CA ARG A 405 12.27 2.91 -11.99
C ARG A 405 12.13 4.29 -12.67
N PRO A 406 13.22 5.07 -12.79
CA PRO A 406 13.19 6.26 -13.63
C PRO A 406 13.06 5.88 -15.12
N TRP A 407 12.35 6.70 -15.90
CA TRP A 407 12.12 6.43 -17.34
C TRP A 407 12.94 7.34 -18.25
N VAL A 408 13.18 8.58 -17.82
CA VAL A 408 13.81 9.65 -18.61
C VAL A 408 15.19 9.97 -18.08
N SER A 409 15.30 10.21 -16.77
CA SER A 409 16.51 10.73 -16.15
C SER A 409 17.13 9.72 -15.20
N ARG A 410 18.46 9.60 -15.19
CA ARG A 410 19.13 8.80 -14.15
C ARG A 410 19.33 9.67 -12.89
N PRO A 411 19.12 9.12 -11.69
CA PRO A 411 19.40 9.87 -10.47
C PRO A 411 20.91 10.12 -10.33
N ASP A 412 21.28 11.32 -9.86
CA ASP A 412 22.68 11.76 -9.69
C ASP A 412 23.44 11.00 -8.58
N GLY A 413 22.75 10.14 -7.84
CA GLY A 413 23.30 9.30 -6.78
C GLY A 413 22.25 8.98 -5.70
N PRO A 414 22.51 7.99 -4.84
CA PRO A 414 21.59 7.68 -3.75
C PRO A 414 21.59 8.81 -2.71
N PRO A 415 20.42 9.15 -2.14
CA PRO A 415 20.36 10.12 -1.05
C PRO A 415 20.96 9.51 0.24
N PRO A 416 21.30 10.35 1.25
CA PRO A 416 21.76 9.86 2.55
C PRO A 416 20.73 8.91 3.17
N ALA A 417 21.17 7.82 3.80
CA ALA A 417 20.25 6.84 4.39
C ALA A 417 19.30 7.49 5.42
N SER A 418 18.01 7.20 5.30
CA SER A 418 16.95 7.73 6.18
C SER A 418 16.41 6.73 7.20
N VAL A 419 16.71 5.45 7.00
CA VAL A 419 16.25 4.35 7.85
C VAL A 419 17.46 3.72 8.54
N THR A 420 17.38 3.58 9.87
CA THR A 420 18.41 2.93 10.67
C THR A 420 18.51 1.44 10.32
N TRP A 421 19.73 0.87 10.29
CA TRP A 421 19.95 -0.54 9.95
C TRP A 421 19.19 -1.53 10.87
N TRP A 422 18.92 -1.14 12.12
CA TRP A 422 18.21 -1.94 13.12
C TRP A 422 16.69 -1.74 13.15
N TRP A 423 16.09 -1.05 12.17
CA TRP A 423 14.65 -0.72 12.17
C TRP A 423 13.72 -1.95 12.32
N ARG A 424 14.20 -3.14 11.92
CA ARG A 424 13.48 -4.42 12.05
C ARG A 424 13.46 -4.96 13.48
N ALA A 425 14.43 -4.59 14.32
CA ALA A 425 14.66 -5.22 15.62
C ALA A 425 13.44 -5.16 16.56
N PRO A 426 12.74 -4.02 16.72
CA PRO A 426 11.53 -3.96 17.55
C PRO A 426 10.43 -4.93 17.06
N LEU A 427 10.23 -5.02 15.75
CA LEU A 427 9.24 -5.91 15.14
C LEU A 427 9.63 -7.39 15.28
N LEU A 428 10.92 -7.72 15.08
CA LEU A 428 11.43 -9.08 15.25
C LEU A 428 11.33 -9.54 16.71
N LEU A 429 11.62 -8.66 17.67
CA LEU A 429 11.45 -8.94 19.09
C LEU A 429 9.97 -9.16 19.43
N LEU A 430 9.08 -8.29 18.94
CA LEU A 430 7.63 -8.43 19.14
C LEU A 430 7.13 -9.78 18.59
N LEU A 431 7.54 -10.16 17.39
CA LEU A 431 7.19 -11.44 16.78
C LEU A 431 7.75 -12.62 17.58
N ALA A 432 8.99 -12.53 18.08
CA ALA A 432 9.58 -13.55 18.94
C ALA A 432 8.78 -13.73 20.25
N VAL A 433 8.36 -12.62 20.88
CA VAL A 433 7.52 -12.65 22.09
C VAL A 433 6.16 -13.28 21.77
N ILE A 434 5.48 -12.84 20.71
CA ILE A 434 4.19 -13.41 20.27
C ILE A 434 4.31 -14.92 20.00
N GLY A 435 5.38 -15.34 19.33
CA GLY A 435 5.62 -16.73 18.97
C GLY A 435 5.98 -17.63 20.16
N THR A 436 6.56 -17.09 21.23
CA THR A 436 7.03 -17.88 22.39
C THR A 436 6.12 -17.79 23.61
N ALA A 437 5.38 -16.70 23.79
CA ALA A 437 4.51 -16.48 24.96
C ALA A 437 3.48 -17.61 25.21
N PRO A 438 2.81 -18.19 24.19
CA PRO A 438 1.89 -19.31 24.40
C PRO A 438 2.51 -20.55 25.06
N TRP A 439 3.84 -20.69 24.97
CA TRP A 439 4.60 -21.82 25.50
C TRP A 439 5.14 -21.59 26.92
N ALA A 440 5.13 -20.35 27.42
CA ALA A 440 5.68 -19.99 28.74
C ALA A 440 5.12 -20.85 29.90
N PRO A 441 3.81 -21.15 29.99
CA PRO A 441 3.29 -22.00 31.07
C PRO A 441 3.78 -23.46 31.00
N ALA A 442 4.08 -23.97 29.81
CA ALA A 442 4.63 -25.31 29.63
C ALA A 442 6.11 -25.38 30.04
N LEU A 443 6.89 -24.36 29.65
CA LEU A 443 8.31 -24.22 30.02
C LEU A 443 8.49 -24.01 31.52
N TRP A 444 7.62 -23.20 32.15
CA TRP A 444 7.67 -22.95 33.59
C TRP A 444 7.35 -24.19 34.43
N ARG A 445 6.39 -25.01 34.00
CA ARG A 445 6.09 -26.30 34.65
C ARG A 445 7.25 -27.30 34.54
N ARG A 446 7.94 -27.35 33.40
CA ARG A 446 9.15 -28.18 33.24
C ARG A 446 10.29 -27.73 34.15
N ARG A 447 10.49 -26.41 34.31
CA ARG A 447 11.50 -25.86 35.23
C ARG A 447 11.20 -26.15 36.71
N ARG A 448 9.94 -26.07 37.14
CA ARG A 448 9.54 -26.40 38.53
C ARG A 448 9.53 -27.90 38.83
N GLY A 449 9.27 -28.76 37.84
CA GLY A 449 9.30 -30.21 38.00
C GLY A 449 10.70 -30.83 37.96
N GLY A 450 11.74 -30.04 37.70
CA GLY A 450 13.14 -30.49 37.62
C GLY A 450 14.02 -30.11 38.80
N ALA A 451 13.45 -29.59 39.91
CA ALA A 451 14.22 -29.41 41.14
C ALA A 451 14.47 -30.79 41.77
N PRO A 452 15.74 -31.23 41.95
CA PRO A 452 16.02 -32.52 42.58
C PRO A 452 15.52 -32.48 44.03
N ALA A 453 14.74 -33.49 44.42
CA ALA A 453 14.46 -33.74 45.82
C ALA A 453 15.80 -34.01 46.52
N GLY A 454 16.21 -33.12 47.43
CA GLY A 454 17.38 -33.35 48.28
C GLY A 454 17.20 -34.65 49.07
N PRO A 455 18.31 -35.36 49.39
CA PRO A 455 18.22 -36.62 50.11
C PRO A 455 17.58 -36.38 51.49
N ALA A 456 16.59 -37.21 51.82
CA ALA A 456 15.96 -37.19 53.13
C ALA A 456 16.99 -37.55 54.23
N PRO A 457 16.98 -36.87 55.39
CA PRO A 457 17.83 -37.24 56.51
C PRO A 457 17.37 -38.61 57.04
N GLY A 458 18.33 -39.53 57.19
CA GLY A 458 18.12 -40.88 57.71
C GLY A 458 18.04 -40.93 59.23
#